data_AF-A0A6C0BIR3-F1
#
_entry.id   AF-A0A6C0BIR3-F1
#
_cell.length_a   1.000
_cell.length_b   1.000
_cell.length_c   1.000
_cell.angle_alpha   90.00
_cell.angle_beta   90.00
_cell.angle_gamma   90.00
#
_symmetry.space_group_name_H-M   'P 1'
#
loop_
_entity.id
_entity.type
_entity.pdbx_description
1 polymer ?
#
loop_
_entity_poly.entity_id
_entity_poly.type
_entity_poly.pdbx_seq_one_letter_code
_entity_poly.pdbx_strand_id
1 'polypeptide(L)'
;MQCQVVVLQSKGDTKQSKIEITDGEEEIPTRVAKILRKTKLPTKIGSWEFSKMKLELWGYKDGRAGTENKHELPPPADSVLLFGDAIMVALMEGGDLTNFTTAQYTKFYTQIFQGFESLDEEEDDEEEEEDEDEVDEVDEVLEEIVEEPVVEEEEEEVVVKAVTKSYAAARNKKIPKWATAAELEEEEYS
;
A
#
# COMPACT_ATOMS: atom_id res chain seq x y z
N MET A 1 10.15 21.02 12.92
CA MET A 1 10.34 19.60 13.30
C MET A 1 10.04 18.72 12.09
N GLN A 2 10.69 17.56 11.91
CA GLN A 2 10.37 16.65 10.79
C GLN A 2 9.76 15.36 11.33
N CYS A 3 8.68 14.89 10.71
CA CYS A 3 8.02 13.65 11.07
C CYS A 3 7.91 12.71 9.87
N GLN A 4 8.10 11.42 10.11
CA GLN A 4 7.93 10.39 9.12
C GLN A 4 6.46 9.96 9.02
N VAL A 5 5.97 9.74 7.81
CA VAL A 5 4.62 9.24 7.52
C VAL A 5 4.68 8.15 6.46
N VAL A 6 3.63 7.33 6.39
CA VAL A 6 3.51 6.24 5.42
C VAL A 6 2.48 6.60 4.36
N VAL A 7 2.87 6.44 3.10
CA VAL A 7 2.05 6.64 1.90
C VAL A 7 1.68 5.27 1.36
N LEU A 8 0.38 5.02 1.25
CA LEU A 8 -0.21 3.82 0.68
C LEU A 8 -0.42 4.06 -0.80
N GLN A 9 0.40 3.43 -1.63
CA GLN A 9 0.30 3.57 -3.08
C GLN A 9 -0.88 2.77 -3.60
N SER A 10 -1.56 3.28 -4.63
CA SER A 10 -2.70 2.62 -5.28
C SER A 10 -2.43 1.17 -5.75
N LYS A 11 -1.17 0.78 -5.94
CA LYS A 11 -0.76 -0.56 -6.39
C LYS A 11 -0.67 -1.61 -5.29
N GLY A 12 -0.79 -1.24 -4.01
CA GLY A 12 -0.56 -2.14 -2.87
C GLY A 12 0.82 -1.98 -2.22
N ASP A 13 1.68 -1.12 -2.78
CA ASP A 13 2.98 -0.80 -2.16
C ASP A 13 2.84 0.25 -1.05
N THR A 14 3.73 0.22 -0.05
CA THR A 14 3.87 1.24 1.00
C THR A 14 5.17 2.01 0.85
N LYS A 15 5.11 3.33 0.92
CA LYS A 15 6.28 4.22 0.80
C LYS A 15 6.37 5.17 1.99
N GLN A 16 7.55 5.36 2.54
CA GLN A 16 7.77 6.37 3.59
C GLN A 16 8.01 7.76 2.99
N SER A 17 7.48 8.79 3.64
CA SER A 17 7.73 10.21 3.33
C SER A 17 7.99 11.00 4.61
N LYS A 18 8.64 12.16 4.47
CA LYS A 18 8.91 13.07 5.59
C LYS A 18 8.06 14.32 5.44
N ILE A 19 7.46 14.78 6.54
CA ILE A 19 6.68 16.01 6.65
C ILE A 19 7.45 16.98 7.52
N GLU A 20 7.59 18.22 7.07
CA GLU A 20 8.10 19.29 7.91
C GLU A 20 6.93 19.92 8.68
N ILE A 21 6.94 19.74 9.99
CA ILE A 21 6.07 20.44 10.92
C ILE A 21 6.66 21.82 11.13
N THR A 22 6.03 22.81 10.53
CA THR A 22 6.22 24.23 10.85
C THR A 22 5.13 24.65 11.84
N ASP A 23 5.46 25.49 12.81
CA ASP A 23 4.55 26.04 13.84
C ASP A 23 3.47 27.00 13.29
N GLY A 24 3.33 27.10 11.96
CA GLY A 24 2.15 27.71 11.36
C GLY A 24 0.96 26.78 11.54
N GLU A 25 -0.24 27.34 11.70
CA GLU A 25 -1.54 26.66 11.74
C GLU A 25 -1.89 25.97 10.40
N GLU A 26 -0.95 25.25 9.81
CA GLU A 26 -1.19 24.43 8.65
C GLU A 26 -1.83 23.11 9.10
N GLU A 27 -3.13 23.00 8.84
CA GLU A 27 -3.90 21.79 9.12
C GLU A 27 -3.29 20.55 8.45
N ILE A 28 -3.35 19.40 9.13
CA ILE A 28 -2.95 18.07 8.64
C ILE A 28 -3.39 17.80 7.18
N PRO A 29 -4.65 18.03 6.77
CA PRO A 29 -5.09 17.81 5.39
C PRO A 29 -4.31 18.61 4.34
N THR A 30 -3.91 19.85 4.64
CA THR A 30 -3.13 20.69 3.72
C THR A 30 -1.73 20.13 3.51
N ARG A 31 -1.11 19.61 4.58
CA ARG A 31 0.20 18.95 4.52
C ARG A 31 0.13 17.65 3.71
N VAL A 32 -0.90 16.84 3.95
CA VAL A 32 -1.16 15.61 3.19
C VAL A 32 -1.39 15.91 1.70
N ALA A 33 -2.15 16.95 1.37
CA ALA A 33 -2.40 17.36 -0.02
C ALA A 33 -1.10 17.74 -0.76
N LYS A 34 -0.18 18.45 -0.08
CA LYS A 34 1.14 18.81 -0.63
C LYS A 34 1.98 17.58 -0.97
N ILE A 35 1.98 16.55 -0.11
CA ILE A 35 2.75 15.31 -0.32
C ILE A 35 2.17 14.50 -1.48
N LEU A 36 0.84 14.37 -1.52
CA LEU A 36 0.14 13.68 -2.61
C LEU A 36 0.15 14.48 -3.93
N ARG A 37 0.63 15.73 -3.90
CA ARG A 37 0.65 16.67 -5.04
C ARG A 37 -0.73 16.82 -5.69
N LYS A 38 -1.76 16.92 -4.84
CA LYS A 38 -3.15 17.10 -5.26
C LYS A 38 -3.63 18.49 -4.87
N THR A 39 -4.47 19.06 -5.73
CA THR A 39 -5.11 20.37 -5.49
C THR A 39 -6.37 20.25 -4.64
N LYS A 40 -6.99 19.07 -4.61
CA LYS A 40 -8.14 18.76 -3.75
C LYS A 40 -7.63 18.40 -2.36
N LEU A 41 -8.40 18.78 -1.35
CA LEU A 41 -8.12 18.38 0.03
C LEU A 41 -8.51 16.90 0.24
N PRO A 42 -7.68 16.11 0.93
CA PRO A 42 -8.01 14.73 1.28
C PRO A 42 -9.11 14.70 2.35
N THR A 43 -9.88 13.63 2.38
CA THR A 43 -10.89 13.38 3.41
C THR A 43 -10.34 12.36 4.41
N LYS A 44 -10.68 12.52 5.69
CA LYS A 44 -10.41 11.51 6.71
C LYS A 44 -11.30 10.29 6.47
N ILE A 45 -10.68 9.12 6.32
CA ILE A 45 -11.34 7.87 5.96
C ILE A 45 -11.61 7.02 7.20
N GLY A 46 -10.60 6.90 8.06
CA GLY A 46 -10.66 6.09 9.27
C GLY A 46 -9.67 6.58 10.32
N SER A 47 -9.89 6.15 11.55
CA SER A 47 -8.94 6.33 12.63
C SER A 47 -8.89 5.10 13.52
N TRP A 48 -7.69 4.67 13.89
CA TRP A 48 -7.43 3.52 14.72
C TRP A 48 -6.50 3.90 15.86
N GLU A 49 -6.58 3.16 16.96
CA GLU A 49 -5.69 3.29 18.10
C GLU A 49 -4.64 2.19 18.00
N PHE A 50 -3.36 2.57 18.05
CA PHE A 50 -2.24 1.64 17.99
C PHE A 50 -1.24 1.99 19.08
N SER A 51 -1.14 1.12 20.08
CA SER A 51 -0.35 1.37 21.29
C SER A 51 -0.74 2.71 21.95
N LYS A 52 0.16 3.69 22.03
CA LYS A 52 -0.06 5.03 22.61
C LYS A 52 -0.29 6.13 21.56
N MET A 53 -0.59 5.74 20.31
CA MET A 53 -0.74 6.64 19.18
C MET A 53 -2.08 6.42 18.48
N LYS A 54 -2.59 7.47 17.85
CA LYS A 54 -3.77 7.45 17.00
C LYS A 54 -3.35 7.51 15.54
N LEU A 55 -3.70 6.49 14.77
CA LEU A 55 -3.46 6.41 13.34
C LEU A 55 -4.68 6.97 12.60
N GLU A 56 -4.46 7.93 11.71
CA GLU A 56 -5.50 8.49 10.85
C GLU A 56 -5.15 8.27 9.39
N LEU A 57 -6.10 7.74 8.64
CA LEU A 57 -5.97 7.56 7.20
C LEU A 57 -6.66 8.69 6.46
N TRP A 58 -5.91 9.33 5.57
CA TRP A 58 -6.37 10.41 4.71
C TRP A 58 -6.26 10.00 3.25
N GLY A 59 -7.35 10.16 2.52
CA GLY A 59 -7.43 9.72 1.13
C GLY A 59 -8.49 10.46 0.32
N TYR A 60 -8.69 10.02 -0.92
CA TYR A 60 -9.72 10.54 -1.80
C TYR A 60 -10.74 9.44 -2.08
N LYS A 61 -12.01 9.72 -1.79
CA LYS A 61 -13.15 8.86 -2.15
C LYS A 61 -13.61 9.02 -3.59
N ASP A 62 -13.07 10.01 -4.31
CA ASP A 62 -13.41 10.34 -5.68
C ASP A 62 -12.17 10.19 -6.57
N GLY A 63 -12.28 9.45 -7.66
CA GLY A 63 -11.20 9.30 -8.61
C GLY A 63 -11.63 8.72 -9.95
N ARG A 64 -10.63 8.39 -10.79
CA ARG A 64 -10.87 7.79 -12.10
C ARG A 64 -11.02 6.29 -11.92
N ALA A 65 -11.97 5.69 -12.65
CA ALA A 65 -12.09 4.23 -12.71
C ALA A 65 -10.74 3.60 -13.10
N GLY A 66 -10.33 2.56 -12.36
CA GLY A 66 -9.04 1.89 -12.54
C GLY A 66 -7.85 2.50 -11.78
N THR A 67 -8.05 3.60 -11.03
CA THR A 67 -7.06 4.11 -10.06
C THR A 67 -7.47 3.81 -8.63
N GLU A 68 -8.20 2.73 -8.43
CA GLU A 68 -8.65 2.28 -7.10
C GLU A 68 -7.44 1.80 -6.30
N ASN A 69 -7.43 2.12 -5.02
CA ASN A 69 -6.40 1.67 -4.13
C ASN A 69 -6.69 0.22 -3.73
N LYS A 70 -5.72 -0.66 -3.96
CA LYS A 70 -5.83 -2.10 -3.65
C LYS A 70 -5.45 -2.47 -2.22
N HIS A 71 -5.08 -1.49 -1.39
CA HIS A 71 -4.84 -1.73 0.03
C HIS A 71 -6.15 -2.09 0.72
N GLU A 72 -6.17 -3.24 1.40
CA GLU A 72 -7.28 -3.62 2.26
C GLU A 72 -7.24 -2.78 3.52
N LEU A 73 -8.32 -2.06 3.78
CA LEU A 73 -8.42 -1.20 4.95
C LEU A 73 -9.05 -1.99 6.09
N PRO A 74 -8.52 -1.86 7.31
CA PRO A 74 -9.14 -2.50 8.45
C PRO A 74 -10.56 -1.95 8.69
N PRO A 75 -11.49 -2.75 9.25
CA PRO A 75 -12.78 -2.26 9.74
C PRO A 75 -12.51 -1.07 10.67
N PRO A 76 -13.15 0.12 10.59
CA PRO A 76 -14.43 0.53 9.99
C PRO A 76 -14.33 1.14 8.56
N ALA A 77 -13.15 1.16 7.95
CA ALA A 77 -12.92 1.75 6.63
C ALA A 77 -12.99 0.73 5.48
N ASP A 78 -13.21 -0.54 5.78
CA ASP A 78 -13.28 -1.67 4.82
C ASP A 78 -14.26 -1.39 3.66
N SER A 79 -15.45 -0.86 3.94
CA SER A 79 -16.42 -0.51 2.89
C SER A 79 -16.04 0.72 2.04
N VAL A 80 -14.98 1.44 2.41
CA VAL A 80 -14.59 2.69 1.76
C VAL A 80 -13.54 2.44 0.70
N LEU A 81 -13.95 2.53 -0.56
CA LEU A 81 -13.05 2.45 -1.68
C LEU A 81 -12.30 3.78 -1.88
N LEU A 82 -10.98 3.74 -1.79
CA LEU A 82 -10.11 4.89 -2.03
C LEU A 82 -9.59 4.93 -3.45
N PHE A 83 -9.38 6.13 -3.97
CA PHE A 83 -8.79 6.34 -5.29
C PHE A 83 -7.44 7.05 -5.19
N GLY A 84 -6.46 6.48 -5.87
CA GLY A 84 -5.08 6.94 -5.88
C GLY A 84 -4.34 6.59 -4.60
N ASP A 85 -3.31 7.37 -4.32
CA ASP A 85 -2.47 7.15 -3.15
C ASP A 85 -3.13 7.78 -1.91
N ALA A 86 -3.05 7.07 -0.79
CA ALA A 86 -3.52 7.52 0.51
C ALA A 86 -2.33 7.74 1.46
N ILE A 87 -2.53 8.51 2.52
CA ILE A 87 -1.50 8.75 3.53
C ILE A 87 -2.03 8.38 4.89
N MET A 88 -1.23 7.64 5.64
CA MET A 88 -1.46 7.37 7.04
C MET A 88 -0.54 8.23 7.89
N VAL A 89 -1.15 8.93 8.84
CA VAL A 89 -0.48 9.81 9.81
C VAL A 89 -0.71 9.27 11.21
N ALA A 90 0.35 9.30 12.03
CA ALA A 90 0.26 9.00 13.44
C ALA A 90 0.21 10.30 14.24
N LEU A 91 -0.69 10.36 15.22
CA LEU A 91 -0.82 11.43 16.18
C LEU A 91 -0.61 10.89 17.59
N MET A 92 0.08 11.64 18.44
CA MET A 92 0.14 11.39 19.87
C MET A 92 -1.21 11.74 20.52
N GLU A 93 -1.44 11.33 21.76
CA GLU A 93 -2.66 11.65 22.53
C GLU A 93 -2.95 13.17 22.61
N GLY A 94 -1.92 14.02 22.52
CA GLY A 94 -2.03 15.48 22.46
C GLY A 94 -2.42 16.08 21.10
N GLY A 95 -2.57 15.27 20.06
CA GLY A 95 -2.85 15.73 18.69
C GLY A 95 -1.61 16.14 17.89
N ASP A 96 -0.42 15.99 18.45
CA ASP A 96 0.84 16.24 17.76
C ASP A 96 1.18 15.11 16.80
N LEU A 97 1.66 15.46 15.60
CA LEU A 97 2.15 14.49 14.62
C LEU A 97 3.41 13.79 15.17
N THR A 98 3.42 12.47 15.12
CA THR A 98 4.56 11.65 15.54
C THR A 98 5.17 10.88 14.37
N ASN A 99 6.37 10.35 14.58
CA ASN A 99 7.04 9.53 13.58
C ASN A 99 6.31 8.20 13.39
N PHE A 100 5.99 7.91 12.13
CA PHE A 100 5.40 6.66 11.71
C PHE A 100 6.24 6.01 10.60
N THR A 101 6.75 4.81 10.88
CA THR A 101 7.59 4.06 9.94
C THR A 101 6.80 2.96 9.25
N THR A 102 7.32 2.48 8.12
CA THR A 102 6.72 1.34 7.42
C THR A 102 6.73 0.07 8.27
N ALA A 103 7.73 -0.11 9.15
CA ALA A 103 7.78 -1.25 10.07
C ALA A 103 6.62 -1.22 11.08
N GLN A 104 6.29 -0.04 11.63
CA GLN A 104 5.12 0.13 12.49
C GLN A 104 3.81 -0.09 11.73
N TYR A 105 3.75 0.34 10.46
CA TYR A 105 2.60 0.04 9.59
C TYR A 105 2.38 -1.46 9.43
N THR A 106 3.43 -2.22 9.15
CA THR A 106 3.32 -3.68 9.03
C THR A 106 2.83 -4.30 10.33
N LYS A 107 3.38 -3.90 11.49
CA LYS A 107 2.90 -4.38 12.80
C LYS A 107 1.42 -4.06 13.02
N PHE A 108 0.99 -2.83 12.72
CA PHE A 108 -0.40 -2.41 12.80
C PHE A 108 -1.32 -3.22 11.88
N TYR A 109 -0.90 -3.41 10.62
CA TYR A 109 -1.65 -4.18 9.63
C TYR A 109 -1.81 -5.61 10.11
N THR A 110 -0.71 -6.27 10.45
CA THR A 110 -0.72 -7.62 11.01
C THR A 110 -1.60 -7.71 12.25
N GLN A 111 -1.52 -6.78 13.21
CA GLN A 111 -2.34 -6.83 14.42
C GLN A 111 -3.85 -6.81 14.14
N ILE A 112 -4.30 -6.04 13.14
CA ILE A 112 -5.74 -5.97 12.82
C ILE A 112 -6.19 -7.16 11.97
N PHE A 113 -5.37 -7.61 11.02
CA PHE A 113 -5.73 -8.70 10.11
C PHE A 113 -5.46 -10.09 10.71
N GLN A 114 -4.50 -10.22 11.62
CA GLN A 114 -4.15 -11.46 12.33
C GLN A 114 -4.97 -11.64 13.62
N GLY A 115 -5.78 -10.64 14.01
CA GLY A 115 -6.79 -10.78 15.06
C GLY A 115 -6.23 -11.15 16.43
N PHE A 116 -5.89 -10.15 17.23
CA PHE A 116 -5.69 -10.29 18.69
C PHE A 116 -4.67 -11.36 19.12
N GLU A 117 -3.56 -11.52 18.41
CA GLU A 117 -2.37 -12.08 19.06
C GLU A 117 -1.70 -10.93 19.81
N SER A 118 -2.01 -10.82 21.09
CA SER A 118 -1.30 -9.96 22.03
C SER A 118 0.18 -10.35 22.06
N LEU A 119 0.99 -9.70 21.23
CA LEU A 119 2.42 -9.56 21.53
C LEU A 119 2.56 -8.45 22.55
N ASP A 120 2.19 -8.81 23.78
CA ASP A 120 2.65 -8.15 24.98
C ASP A 120 4.18 -8.26 25.00
N GLU A 121 4.82 -7.09 25.06
CA GLU A 121 6.16 -6.83 25.60
C GLU A 121 7.33 -7.69 25.11
N GLU A 122 8.13 -7.13 24.21
CA GLU A 122 9.59 -7.17 24.32
C GLU A 122 10.17 -5.93 23.63
N GLU A 123 10.22 -4.84 24.39
CA GLU A 123 11.15 -3.75 24.18
C GLU A 123 12.50 -4.27 24.69
N ASP A 124 13.17 -5.09 23.86
CA ASP A 124 14.55 -5.52 24.12
C ASP A 124 15.48 -4.40 23.63
N ASP A 125 15.73 -3.48 24.55
CA ASP A 125 16.74 -2.44 24.50
C ASP A 125 17.99 -3.04 25.16
N GLU A 126 18.71 -3.94 24.48
CA GLU A 126 20.07 -4.34 24.89
C GLU A 126 21.08 -4.16 23.75
N GLU A 127 21.98 -3.22 24.02
CA GLU A 127 23.12 -2.81 23.24
C GLU A 127 24.15 -3.95 23.09
N GLU A 128 24.78 -3.99 21.92
CA GLU A 128 26.22 -4.22 21.72
C GLU A 128 26.89 -5.54 22.21
N GLU A 129 27.40 -6.26 21.19
CA GLU A 129 28.78 -6.78 21.05
C GLU A 129 28.96 -8.29 20.81
N GLU A 130 29.87 -8.49 19.86
CA GLU A 130 30.54 -9.68 19.33
C GLU A 130 30.80 -10.79 20.36
N ASP A 131 30.64 -12.07 19.99
CA ASP A 131 31.77 -12.89 19.51
C ASP A 131 31.38 -14.35 19.21
N GLU A 132 32.25 -14.93 18.38
CA GLU A 132 32.33 -16.24 17.74
C GLU A 132 32.36 -17.44 18.72
N ASP A 133 31.83 -18.61 18.29
CA ASP A 133 32.48 -19.94 18.36
C ASP A 133 31.51 -21.16 18.47
N GLU A 134 31.44 -21.88 17.36
CA GLU A 134 31.57 -23.35 17.13
C GLU A 134 31.02 -24.46 18.08
N VAL A 135 30.43 -25.48 17.41
CA VAL A 135 30.30 -26.95 17.68
C VAL A 135 29.42 -27.43 18.86
N ASP A 136 28.69 -28.57 18.87
CA ASP A 136 28.67 -29.79 18.06
C ASP A 136 27.39 -30.64 18.34
N GLU A 137 26.95 -31.38 17.32
CA GLU A 137 26.39 -32.76 17.30
C GLU A 137 25.21 -33.29 18.16
N VAL A 138 24.28 -33.92 17.38
CA VAL A 138 23.47 -35.16 17.55
C VAL A 138 22.35 -35.25 18.61
N ASP A 139 21.12 -35.54 18.15
CA ASP A 139 20.58 -36.90 18.30
C ASP A 139 19.43 -37.19 17.31
N GLU A 140 19.48 -38.39 16.75
CA GLU A 140 18.58 -38.95 15.75
C GLU A 140 17.28 -39.46 16.39
N VAL A 141 16.13 -39.18 15.78
CA VAL A 141 15.00 -40.14 15.85
C VAL A 141 14.27 -40.19 14.51
N LEU A 142 14.75 -41.12 13.70
CA LEU A 142 14.12 -41.68 12.51
C LEU A 142 13.17 -42.81 12.97
N GLU A 143 11.95 -42.85 12.43
CA GLU A 143 11.20 -44.04 11.98
C GLU A 143 9.71 -43.65 11.80
N GLU A 144 9.24 -43.44 10.56
CA GLU A 144 8.67 -44.45 9.64
C GLU A 144 7.23 -44.83 10.09
N ILE A 145 6.16 -44.61 9.30
CA ILE A 145 5.65 -45.57 8.30
C ILE A 145 4.34 -45.01 7.67
N VAL A 146 4.34 -44.88 6.32
CA VAL A 146 3.34 -45.44 5.35
C VAL A 146 1.93 -44.81 5.30
N GLU A 147 1.22 -44.56 4.19
CA GLU A 147 1.19 -45.02 2.79
C GLU A 147 0.47 -43.96 1.93
N GLU A 148 0.92 -43.70 0.70
CA GLU A 148 0.08 -43.14 -0.38
C GLU A 148 -0.96 -44.18 -0.83
N PRO A 149 -2.08 -43.79 -1.47
CA PRO A 149 -2.07 -43.79 -2.94
C PRO A 149 -2.94 -42.71 -3.62
N VAL A 150 -2.37 -42.13 -4.68
CA VAL A 150 -2.92 -41.98 -6.06
C VAL A 150 -4.44 -41.82 -6.22
N VAL A 151 -4.87 -40.66 -6.74
CA VAL A 151 -5.92 -40.59 -7.77
C VAL A 151 -5.48 -39.63 -8.89
N GLU A 152 -5.50 -40.18 -10.10
CA GLU A 152 -5.19 -39.60 -11.39
C GLU A 152 -6.29 -38.64 -11.93
N GLU A 153 -5.83 -37.66 -12.71
CA GLU A 153 -6.41 -37.07 -13.93
C GLU A 153 -7.80 -36.39 -13.92
N GLU A 154 -7.80 -35.08 -14.23
CA GLU A 154 -8.42 -34.60 -15.48
C GLU A 154 -7.76 -33.28 -15.95
N GLU A 155 -7.45 -33.25 -17.25
CA GLU A 155 -6.84 -32.17 -18.00
C GLU A 155 -7.83 -31.04 -18.29
N GLU A 156 -7.41 -29.77 -18.19
CA GLU A 156 -7.88 -28.78 -19.17
C GLU A 156 -6.83 -27.68 -19.37
N GLU A 157 -6.20 -27.72 -20.56
CA GLU A 157 -5.36 -26.64 -21.09
C GLU A 157 -6.22 -25.39 -21.38
N VAL A 158 -5.77 -24.22 -20.92
CA VAL A 158 -6.14 -22.95 -21.58
C VAL A 158 -4.90 -22.10 -21.83
N VAL A 159 -4.40 -22.24 -23.05
CA VAL A 159 -3.35 -21.43 -23.66
C VAL A 159 -3.95 -20.11 -24.17
N VAL A 160 -3.54 -18.96 -23.65
CA VAL A 160 -3.55 -17.70 -24.43
C VAL A 160 -2.29 -16.86 -24.18
N LYS A 161 -1.69 -16.43 -25.30
CA LYS A 161 -0.32 -15.94 -25.52
C LYS A 161 0.00 -14.58 -24.90
N ALA A 162 1.30 -14.39 -24.68
CA ALA A 162 1.95 -13.22 -24.10
C ALA A 162 2.43 -12.15 -25.12
N VAL A 163 2.83 -11.00 -24.55
CA VAL A 163 3.78 -9.94 -25.01
C VAL A 163 3.19 -8.93 -26.04
N THR A 164 3.31 -7.60 -25.94
CA THR A 164 4.51 -6.79 -25.63
C THR A 164 4.21 -5.40 -25.02
N LYS A 165 5.23 -4.90 -24.30
CA LYS A 165 5.32 -3.64 -23.53
C LYS A 165 5.99 -2.55 -24.38
N SER A 166 5.55 -1.29 -24.29
CA SER A 166 6.36 -0.04 -24.48
C SER A 166 5.45 1.19 -24.65
N TYR A 167 5.73 2.43 -24.24
CA TYR A 167 6.74 3.11 -23.43
C TYR A 167 6.09 4.40 -22.87
N ALA A 168 6.66 4.97 -21.82
CA ALA A 168 6.20 6.21 -21.19
C ALA A 168 6.53 7.50 -21.99
N ALA A 169 5.66 8.51 -21.79
CA ALA A 169 5.91 9.95 -21.67
C ALA A 169 6.55 10.79 -22.81
N ALA A 170 6.01 12.02 -22.90
CA ALA A 170 6.59 13.27 -23.40
C ALA A 170 6.27 13.74 -24.84
N ARG A 171 5.49 14.82 -24.86
CA ARG A 171 5.64 16.06 -25.65
C ARG A 171 5.64 15.96 -27.20
N ASN A 172 4.56 16.51 -27.76
CA ASN A 172 4.46 17.19 -29.06
C ASN A 172 4.93 16.40 -30.30
N LYS A 173 4.07 15.51 -30.81
CA LYS A 173 4.15 15.05 -32.20
C LYS A 173 2.76 15.08 -32.82
N LYS A 174 2.66 15.78 -33.96
CA LYS A 174 1.46 16.00 -34.77
C LYS A 174 0.68 14.69 -34.95
N ILE A 175 -0.61 14.74 -34.65
CA ILE A 175 -1.57 13.67 -34.97
C ILE A 175 -1.55 13.49 -36.50
N PRO A 176 -1.40 12.27 -37.03
CA PRO A 176 -1.40 12.06 -38.47
C PRO A 176 -2.81 12.29 -39.04
N LYS A 177 -2.89 12.93 -40.22
CA LYS A 177 -4.15 13.39 -40.82
C LYS A 177 -5.19 12.30 -41.12
N TRP A 178 -4.80 11.03 -41.11
CA TRP A 178 -5.75 9.91 -41.27
C TRP A 178 -6.61 9.64 -40.01
N ALA A 179 -6.25 10.24 -38.87
CA ALA A 179 -6.98 10.08 -37.61
C ALA A 179 -8.13 11.11 -37.43
N THR A 180 -8.34 12.03 -38.37
CA THR A 180 -9.52 12.91 -38.38
C THR A 180 -10.61 12.28 -39.24
N ALA A 181 -11.63 11.71 -38.58
CA ALA A 181 -12.82 11.14 -39.18
C ALA A 181 -13.75 12.23 -39.73
N ALA A 182 -13.39 12.81 -40.88
CA ALA A 182 -14.24 13.74 -41.61
C ALA A 182 -13.93 13.67 -43.11
N GLU A 183 -14.43 12.62 -43.76
CA GLU A 183 -14.80 12.61 -45.19
C GLU A 183 -15.65 11.36 -45.41
N LEU A 184 -16.87 11.43 -44.88
CA LEU A 184 -17.99 10.57 -45.29
C LEU A 184 -18.67 11.36 -46.41
N GLU A 185 -18.11 11.33 -47.61
CA GLU A 185 -18.83 11.78 -48.80
C GLU A 185 -19.93 10.75 -49.07
N GLU A 186 -21.17 11.21 -48.99
CA GLU A 186 -22.35 10.49 -49.46
C GLU A 186 -22.19 10.26 -50.97
N GLU A 187 -21.85 9.04 -51.38
CA GLU A 187 -22.12 8.61 -52.75
C GLU A 187 -23.64 8.44 -52.87
N GLU A 188 -24.30 9.42 -53.48
CA GLU A 188 -25.63 9.26 -54.07
C GLU A 188 -25.58 8.11 -55.09
N TYR A 189 -26.19 6.97 -54.74
CA TYR A 189 -26.53 5.95 -55.72
C TYR A 189 -27.75 6.41 -56.51
N SER A 190 -27.52 6.74 -57.79
CA SER A 190 -28.57 7.02 -58.77
C SER A 190 -29.23 5.75 -59.31
#